data_AF-A0AAV4IT47-F1
#
_entry.id   AF-A0AAV4IT47-F1
#
_cell.length_a   1.000
_cell.length_b   1.000
_cell.length_c   1.000
_cell.angle_alpha   90.00
_cell.angle_beta   90.00
_cell.angle_gamma   90.00
#
_symmetry.space_group_name_H-M   'P 1'
#
loop_
_entity.id
_entity.type
_entity.pdbx_description
1 polymer ?
#
loop_
_entity_poly.entity_id
_entity_poly.type
_entity_poly.pdbx_seq_one_letter_code
_entity_poly.pdbx_strand_id
1 'polypeptide(L)'
;MLIYYLGLLLLQGKLSKSLKMILKVEDQKKLGRDEEAAFGRFSAAAEVAADRAIRTAAECLGPRCDEKCGSRAQWLAYCHSHNITSRLTSYRLNRFNNLFENAAAVLYHKAHVVDFMIDNNCTHSNLKLKSIVADLKDKRIVAIVWAIALFNTIVTQPYWQLINSSLPYGAFPSYAKSLDQTLARLARDGIRDPQDVQAVFQDYAVEDGDTVDFLFSHSTEFYFQENF
;
A
#
# COMPACT_ATOMS: atom_id res chain seq x y z
N MET A 1 -13.94 -5.75 -6.78
CA MET A 1 -14.74 -4.64 -6.21
C MET A 1 -13.90 -3.55 -5.54
N LEU A 2 -12.82 -3.84 -4.80
CA LEU A 2 -12.00 -2.82 -4.12
C LEU A 2 -11.25 -1.86 -5.08
N ILE A 3 -10.72 -2.42 -6.17
CA ILE A 3 -9.93 -1.72 -7.20
C ILE A 3 -10.81 -0.81 -8.08
N TYR A 4 -12.08 -1.19 -8.28
CA TYR A 4 -13.12 -0.37 -8.89
C TYR A 4 -13.26 0.99 -8.19
N TYR A 5 -13.42 0.94 -6.87
CA TYR A 5 -13.61 2.15 -6.10
C TYR A 5 -12.33 2.98 -6.12
N LEU A 6 -11.13 2.40 -5.96
CA LEU A 6 -9.87 3.14 -6.08
C LEU A 6 -9.77 3.93 -7.40
N GLY A 7 -10.19 3.33 -8.52
CA GLY A 7 -10.27 3.97 -9.84
C GLY A 7 -11.26 5.13 -9.94
N LEU A 8 -12.51 4.91 -9.52
CA LEU A 8 -13.57 5.93 -9.57
C LEU A 8 -13.27 7.13 -8.62
N LEU A 9 -12.48 6.88 -7.56
CA LEU A 9 -12.18 7.84 -6.49
C LEU A 9 -10.96 8.72 -6.76
N LEU A 10 -10.03 8.23 -7.60
CA LEU A 10 -8.96 9.02 -8.17
C LEU A 10 -9.48 10.12 -9.09
N LEU A 11 -10.48 9.80 -9.91
CA LEU A 11 -11.14 10.76 -10.81
C LEU A 11 -11.89 11.86 -10.05
N GLN A 12 -12.23 11.66 -8.77
CA GLN A 12 -13.03 12.59 -7.97
C GLN A 12 -12.26 13.31 -6.85
N GLY A 13 -10.96 13.03 -6.65
CA GLY A 13 -10.17 13.64 -5.57
C GLY A 13 -10.66 13.31 -4.15
N LYS A 14 -11.44 12.23 -3.98
CA LYS A 14 -12.13 11.86 -2.71
C LYS A 14 -11.61 10.58 -2.06
N LEU A 15 -10.38 10.16 -2.41
CA LEU A 15 -9.77 8.89 -1.99
C LEU A 15 -9.90 8.61 -0.48
N SER A 16 -9.69 9.62 0.38
CA SER A 16 -9.71 9.42 1.85
C SER A 16 -11.10 9.22 2.46
N LYS A 17 -12.17 9.84 1.92
CA LYS A 17 -13.55 9.67 2.43
C LYS A 17 -14.14 8.34 1.99
N SER A 18 -13.65 7.80 0.88
CA SER A 18 -14.26 6.66 0.23
C SER A 18 -13.48 5.37 0.41
N LEU A 19 -12.16 5.41 0.66
CA LEU A 19 -11.45 4.30 1.32
C LEU A 19 -12.13 3.97 2.66
N LYS A 20 -12.54 4.99 3.43
CA LYS A 20 -13.37 4.82 4.63
C LYS A 20 -14.75 4.22 4.34
N MET A 21 -15.28 4.37 3.12
CA MET A 21 -16.59 3.83 2.75
C MET A 21 -16.49 2.36 2.32
N ILE A 22 -15.49 2.00 1.51
CA ILE A 22 -15.18 0.60 1.15
C ILE A 22 -14.88 -0.22 2.41
N LEU A 23 -14.12 0.35 3.35
CA LEU A 23 -13.84 -0.27 4.65
C LEU A 23 -15.02 -0.22 5.64
N LYS A 24 -15.94 0.75 5.52
CA LYS A 24 -17.16 0.79 6.34
C LYS A 24 -18.21 -0.23 5.93
N VAL A 25 -18.16 -0.71 4.69
CA VAL A 25 -19.06 -1.77 4.20
C VAL A 25 -18.69 -3.13 4.83
N GLU A 26 -17.45 -3.31 5.28
CA GLU A 26 -16.98 -4.52 5.96
C GLU A 26 -16.81 -4.30 7.47
N ASP A 27 -17.96 -4.33 8.15
CA ASP A 27 -18.14 -4.70 9.55
C ASP A 27 -17.76 -3.64 10.61
N GLN A 28 -18.60 -3.48 11.63
CA GLN A 28 -18.29 -2.69 12.84
C GLN A 28 -17.20 -3.32 13.72
N LYS A 29 -16.34 -4.15 13.14
CA LYS A 29 -15.22 -4.80 13.82
C LYS A 29 -13.99 -3.91 13.73
N LYS A 30 -13.28 -3.83 14.84
CA LYS A 30 -11.96 -3.21 14.89
C LYS A 30 -11.00 -4.04 14.03
N LEU A 31 -9.99 -3.40 13.43
CA LEU A 31 -9.00 -4.05 12.56
C LEU A 31 -7.59 -3.82 13.10
N GLY A 32 -6.72 -4.82 12.96
CA GLY A 32 -5.31 -4.74 13.32
C GLY A 32 -5.11 -4.22 14.74
N ARG A 33 -4.34 -3.14 14.88
CA ARG A 33 -4.06 -2.53 16.19
C ARG A 33 -5.33 -2.17 16.96
N ASP A 34 -6.43 -1.82 16.29
CA ASP A 34 -7.61 -1.34 16.99
C ASP A 34 -8.29 -2.48 17.78
N GLU A 35 -8.01 -3.76 17.46
CA GLU A 35 -8.47 -4.91 18.23
C GLU A 35 -7.76 -5.04 19.60
N GLU A 36 -6.54 -4.52 19.76
CA GLU A 36 -5.78 -4.68 21.00
C GLU A 36 -6.07 -3.55 22.01
N ALA A 37 -6.31 -3.94 23.27
CA ALA A 37 -6.60 -3.00 24.35
C ALA A 37 -5.49 -1.96 24.57
N ALA A 38 -4.23 -2.31 24.26
CA ALA A 38 -3.08 -1.40 24.36
C ALA A 38 -3.23 -0.15 23.48
N PHE A 39 -4.02 -0.21 22.41
CA PHE A 39 -4.26 0.90 21.49
C PHE A 39 -5.62 1.57 21.68
N GLY A 40 -6.38 1.25 22.75
CA GLY A 40 -7.71 1.80 22.97
C GLY A 40 -7.78 3.34 23.02
N ARG A 41 -6.69 4.01 23.40
CA ARG A 41 -6.58 5.48 23.37
C ARG A 41 -6.31 6.06 21.97
N PHE A 42 -5.91 5.22 21.02
CA PHE A 42 -5.52 5.57 19.65
C PHE A 42 -6.48 5.02 18.59
N SER A 43 -7.58 4.37 19.00
CA SER A 43 -8.62 3.88 18.09
C SER A 43 -9.35 5.08 17.48
N ALA A 44 -8.80 5.61 16.39
CA ALA A 44 -9.38 6.72 15.67
C ALA A 44 -10.50 6.17 14.77
N ALA A 45 -11.76 6.42 15.14
CA ALA A 45 -12.95 6.04 14.36
C ALA A 45 -13.00 6.62 12.93
N ALA A 46 -12.03 7.46 12.57
CA ALA A 46 -11.95 8.15 11.29
C ALA A 46 -10.70 7.80 10.47
N GLU A 47 -9.75 6.97 10.93
CA GLU A 47 -8.56 6.62 10.13
C GLU A 47 -8.79 5.31 9.34
N VAL A 48 -8.28 5.23 8.12
CA VAL A 48 -8.30 3.99 7.32
C VAL A 48 -7.15 3.10 7.79
N ALA A 49 -7.46 1.89 8.27
CA ALA A 49 -6.47 0.98 8.85
C ALA A 49 -5.31 0.65 7.89
N ALA A 50 -5.57 0.50 6.59
CA ALA A 50 -4.53 0.28 5.58
C ALA A 50 -3.62 1.51 5.34
N ASP A 51 -4.20 2.71 5.20
CA ASP A 51 -3.42 3.97 5.09
C ASP A 51 -2.55 4.16 6.34
N ARG A 52 -3.15 3.93 7.51
CA ARG A 52 -2.43 3.94 8.78
C ARG A 52 -1.25 2.97 8.77
N ALA A 53 -1.46 1.72 8.38
CA ALA A 53 -0.40 0.70 8.36
C ALA A 53 0.77 1.15 7.47
N ILE A 54 0.46 1.61 6.25
CA ILE A 54 1.43 2.08 5.26
C ILE A 54 2.19 3.30 5.79
N ARG A 55 1.45 4.32 6.23
CA ARG A 55 2.01 5.56 6.77
C ARG A 55 2.89 5.31 7.97
N THR A 56 2.43 4.51 8.92
CA THR A 56 3.17 4.26 10.17
C THR A 56 4.45 3.49 9.89
N ALA A 57 4.42 2.49 8.99
CA ALA A 57 5.61 1.79 8.55
C ALA A 57 6.63 2.74 7.88
N ALA A 58 6.19 3.58 6.95
CA ALA A 58 7.04 4.55 6.28
C ALA A 58 7.60 5.64 7.24
N GLU A 59 6.78 6.14 8.17
CA GLU A 59 7.21 7.11 9.19
C GLU A 59 8.22 6.55 10.18
N CYS A 60 8.16 5.24 10.47
CA CYS A 60 9.06 4.61 11.44
C CYS A 60 10.33 4.05 10.81
N LEU A 61 10.23 3.48 9.61
CA LEU A 61 11.29 2.69 8.99
C LEU A 61 11.78 3.29 7.66
N GLY A 62 11.10 4.30 7.11
CA GLY A 62 11.50 5.01 5.90
C GLY A 62 12.50 6.16 6.15
N PRO A 63 13.05 6.78 5.08
CA PRO A 63 13.88 7.96 5.18
C PRO A 63 13.16 9.15 5.84
N ARG A 64 13.92 9.97 6.58
CA ARG A 64 13.39 11.12 7.36
C ARG A 64 12.29 10.69 8.34
N CYS A 65 12.52 9.55 9.00
CA CYS A 65 11.61 8.97 9.98
C CYS A 65 11.30 9.92 11.14
N ASP A 66 10.31 9.56 11.94
CA ASP A 66 10.04 10.17 13.23
C ASP A 66 11.29 10.03 14.14
N GLU A 67 11.87 11.15 14.57
CA GLU A 67 13.08 11.15 15.41
C GLU A 67 12.82 10.56 16.81
N LYS A 68 11.57 10.60 17.28
CA LYS A 68 11.19 10.13 18.62
C LYS A 68 10.77 8.66 18.62
N CYS A 69 10.09 8.24 17.56
CA CYS A 69 9.44 6.93 17.50
C CYS A 69 9.91 6.04 16.33
N GLY A 70 10.78 6.53 15.47
CA GLY A 70 11.34 5.81 14.33
C GLY A 70 12.54 4.95 14.71
N SER A 71 12.85 3.98 13.85
CA SER A 71 13.93 2.99 14.05
C SER A 71 14.73 2.79 12.76
N ARG A 72 14.89 3.85 11.95
CA ARG A 72 15.50 3.75 10.61
C ARG A 72 16.92 3.21 10.65
N ALA A 73 17.75 3.64 11.60
CA ALA A 73 19.15 3.21 11.67
C ALA A 73 19.25 1.71 11.98
N GLN A 74 18.48 1.23 12.95
CA GLN A 74 18.39 -0.18 13.33
C GLN A 74 17.80 -1.02 12.20
N TRP A 75 16.75 -0.51 11.54
CA TRP A 75 16.16 -1.15 10.38
C TRP A 75 17.15 -1.30 9.22
N LEU A 76 17.95 -0.28 8.93
CA LEU A 76 19.00 -0.36 7.92
C LEU A 76 20.10 -1.37 8.29
N ALA A 77 20.48 -1.43 9.57
CA ALA A 77 21.43 -2.44 10.04
C ALA A 77 20.86 -3.86 9.88
N TYR A 78 19.58 -4.07 10.22
CA TYR A 78 18.88 -5.34 10.01
C TYR A 78 18.81 -5.71 8.53
N CYS A 79 18.43 -4.76 7.66
CA CYS A 79 18.42 -4.96 6.21
C CYS A 79 19.79 -5.39 5.69
N HIS A 80 20.86 -4.73 6.13
CA HIS A 80 22.22 -5.09 5.76
C HIS A 80 22.58 -6.51 6.24
N SER A 81 22.29 -6.87 7.49
CA SER A 81 22.65 -8.19 8.02
C SER A 81 21.90 -9.34 7.34
N HIS A 82 20.74 -9.06 6.76
CA HIS A 82 19.90 -10.02 6.05
C HIS A 82 20.02 -9.93 4.52
N ASN A 83 20.93 -9.09 4.01
CA ASN A 83 21.18 -8.87 2.58
C ASN A 83 19.93 -8.40 1.80
N ILE A 84 19.13 -7.53 2.43
CA ILE A 84 17.89 -6.97 1.88
C ILE A 84 18.08 -5.46 1.69
N THR A 85 17.56 -4.90 0.60
CA THR A 85 17.52 -3.45 0.42
C THR A 85 16.20 -2.88 0.95
N SER A 86 16.25 -1.87 1.83
CA SER A 86 15.02 -1.21 2.27
C SER A 86 14.40 -0.40 1.11
N ARG A 87 13.12 -0.68 0.84
CA ARG A 87 12.33 -0.09 -0.26
C ARG A 87 11.36 1.00 0.21
N LEU A 88 11.27 1.24 1.53
CA LEU A 88 10.39 2.25 2.10
C LEU A 88 10.89 3.65 1.74
N THR A 89 9.98 4.53 1.33
CA THR A 89 10.25 5.92 1.00
C THR A 89 9.74 6.85 2.11
N SER A 90 10.03 8.16 1.99
CA SER A 90 9.64 9.12 3.03
C SER A 90 8.17 9.48 2.93
N TYR A 91 7.42 9.41 4.03
CA TYR A 91 6.00 9.82 4.04
C TYR A 91 5.76 11.33 4.24
N ARG A 92 6.81 12.16 4.40
CA ARG A 92 6.68 13.58 4.79
C ARG A 92 6.15 14.52 3.68
N LEU A 93 6.38 14.21 2.41
CA LEU A 93 6.10 15.11 1.26
C LEU A 93 5.38 14.34 0.14
N ASN A 94 4.37 14.93 -0.51
CA ASN A 94 3.52 14.23 -1.50
C ASN A 94 2.80 12.98 -0.94
N ARG A 95 1.99 13.22 0.09
CA ARG A 95 1.27 12.17 0.85
C ARG A 95 0.36 11.30 -0.02
N PHE A 96 -0.06 11.80 -1.20
CA PHE A 96 -0.86 11.02 -2.13
C PHE A 96 -0.02 9.92 -2.78
N ASN A 97 1.07 10.27 -3.46
CA ASN A 97 1.92 9.28 -4.13
C ASN A 97 2.60 8.34 -3.13
N ASN A 98 3.01 8.86 -1.96
CA ASN A 98 3.66 8.04 -0.94
C ASN A 98 2.80 6.89 -0.44
N LEU A 99 1.47 7.06 -0.40
CA LEU A 99 0.57 5.98 0.00
C LEU A 99 0.72 4.79 -0.95
N PHE A 100 0.71 5.07 -2.25
CA PHE A 100 0.79 4.07 -3.31
C PHE A 100 2.19 3.45 -3.41
N GLU A 101 3.24 4.27 -3.40
CA GLU A 101 4.63 3.80 -3.45
C GLU A 101 4.99 2.95 -2.22
N ASN A 102 4.61 3.39 -1.02
CA ASN A 102 4.93 2.65 0.20
C ASN A 102 4.06 1.39 0.37
N ALA A 103 2.89 1.28 -0.28
CA ALA A 103 2.08 0.07 -0.17
C ALA A 103 2.85 -1.18 -0.63
N ALA A 104 3.49 -1.11 -1.80
CA ALA A 104 4.29 -2.22 -2.33
C ALA A 104 5.51 -2.51 -1.44
N ALA A 105 6.21 -1.46 -0.99
CA ALA A 105 7.36 -1.60 -0.11
C ALA A 105 6.99 -2.25 1.24
N VAL A 106 5.84 -1.88 1.82
CA VAL A 106 5.36 -2.43 3.09
C VAL A 106 5.03 -3.92 2.96
N LEU A 107 4.43 -4.35 1.85
CA LEU A 107 4.17 -5.77 1.60
C LEU A 107 5.44 -6.58 1.44
N TYR A 108 6.35 -6.10 0.58
CA TYR A 108 7.66 -6.73 0.38
C TYR A 108 8.44 -6.88 1.69
N HIS A 109 8.34 -5.89 2.58
CA HIS A 109 9.00 -5.91 3.88
C HIS A 109 8.17 -6.54 5.00
N LYS A 110 6.95 -7.05 4.75
CA LYS A 110 6.04 -7.51 5.83
C LYS A 110 6.68 -8.53 6.77
N ALA A 111 7.24 -9.61 6.24
CA ALA A 111 7.89 -10.64 7.04
C ALA A 111 9.10 -10.06 7.79
N HIS A 112 9.97 -9.37 7.07
CA HIS A 112 11.16 -8.72 7.60
C HIS A 112 10.86 -7.71 8.72
N VAL A 113 9.76 -6.95 8.63
CA VAL A 113 9.34 -6.00 9.67
C VAL A 113 8.85 -6.74 10.90
N VAL A 114 8.11 -7.83 10.74
CA VAL A 114 7.67 -8.65 11.89
C VAL A 114 8.88 -9.26 12.58
N ASP A 115 9.81 -9.84 11.84
CA ASP A 115 11.02 -10.48 12.36
C ASP A 115 11.95 -9.46 13.04
N PHE A 116 12.19 -8.32 12.38
CA PHE A 116 12.94 -7.19 12.95
C PHE A 116 12.43 -6.77 14.33
N MET A 117 11.10 -6.77 14.53
CA MET A 117 10.49 -6.36 15.79
C MET A 117 10.60 -7.44 16.88
N ILE A 118 10.66 -8.72 16.49
CA ILE A 118 10.88 -9.85 17.39
C ILE A 118 12.35 -9.88 17.82
N ASP A 119 13.28 -9.83 16.87
CA ASP A 119 14.73 -9.97 17.09
C ASP A 119 15.33 -8.81 17.85
N ASN A 120 14.92 -7.57 17.54
CA ASN A 120 15.40 -6.40 18.29
C ASN A 120 14.77 -6.28 19.66
N ASN A 121 13.92 -7.26 20.04
CA ASN A 121 13.23 -7.34 21.31
C ASN A 121 12.79 -5.93 21.70
N CYS A 122 11.94 -5.29 20.88
CA CYS A 122 11.45 -3.92 21.06
C CYS A 122 10.72 -3.83 22.42
N THR A 123 11.52 -3.85 23.48
CA THR A 123 11.22 -4.09 24.89
C THR A 123 10.84 -2.79 25.58
N HIS A 124 11.13 -1.68 24.93
CA HIS A 124 10.63 -0.38 25.31
C HIS A 124 9.33 -0.09 24.56
N SER A 125 8.30 0.23 25.35
CA SER A 125 7.03 0.98 25.16
C SER A 125 6.68 1.70 23.83
N ASN A 126 7.41 1.54 22.73
CA ASN A 126 7.12 2.18 21.45
C ASN A 126 5.88 1.55 20.81
N LEU A 127 4.73 2.05 21.24
CA LEU A 127 3.41 1.67 20.75
C LEU A 127 3.30 1.90 19.23
N LYS A 128 4.04 2.86 18.67
CA LYS A 128 4.02 3.11 17.22
C LYS A 128 4.58 1.92 16.45
N LEU A 129 5.71 1.36 16.87
CA LEU A 129 6.28 0.15 16.25
C LEU A 129 5.40 -1.09 16.45
N LYS A 130 4.86 -1.28 17.66
CA LYS A 130 3.91 -2.37 17.94
C LYS A 130 2.66 -2.28 17.08
N SER A 131 2.17 -1.07 16.82
CA SER A 131 1.00 -0.88 15.97
C SER A 131 1.22 -1.32 14.52
N ILE A 132 2.45 -1.17 13.99
CA ILE A 132 2.80 -1.66 12.65
C ILE A 132 2.65 -3.19 12.61
N VAL A 133 3.20 -3.89 13.60
CA VAL A 133 3.12 -5.36 13.66
C VAL A 133 1.68 -5.83 13.77
N ALA A 134 0.87 -5.19 14.62
CA ALA A 134 -0.54 -5.52 14.78
C ALA A 134 -1.32 -5.33 13.47
N ASP A 135 -1.11 -4.19 12.78
CA ASP A 135 -1.77 -3.91 11.51
C ASP A 135 -1.29 -4.86 10.38
N LEU A 136 0.01 -5.19 10.31
CA LEU A 136 0.58 -6.08 9.28
C LEU A 136 0.30 -7.58 9.51
N LYS A 137 -0.14 -7.97 10.72
CA LYS A 137 -0.62 -9.33 11.01
C LYS A 137 -2.07 -9.54 10.60
N ASP A 138 -2.85 -8.47 10.46
CA ASP A 138 -4.25 -8.55 10.04
C ASP A 138 -4.34 -8.78 8.53
N LYS A 139 -4.81 -9.96 8.14
CA LYS A 139 -4.94 -10.36 6.73
C LYS A 139 -5.86 -9.43 5.93
N ARG A 140 -6.88 -8.82 6.56
CA ARG A 140 -7.80 -7.89 5.89
C ARG A 140 -7.09 -6.58 5.54
N ILE A 141 -6.31 -6.05 6.49
CA ILE A 141 -5.48 -4.86 6.26
C ILE A 141 -4.48 -5.15 5.14
N VAL A 142 -3.77 -6.28 5.22
CA VAL A 142 -2.76 -6.67 4.23
C VAL A 142 -3.38 -6.84 2.83
N ALA A 143 -4.56 -7.43 2.69
CA ALA A 143 -5.25 -7.54 1.40
C ALA A 143 -5.60 -6.17 0.80
N ILE A 144 -5.95 -5.18 1.63
CA ILE A 144 -6.22 -3.82 1.17
C ILE A 144 -4.93 -3.10 0.78
N VAL A 145 -3.86 -3.25 1.56
CA VAL A 145 -2.53 -2.74 1.20
C VAL A 145 -2.08 -3.35 -0.14
N TRP A 146 -2.31 -4.64 -0.35
CA TRP A 146 -2.05 -5.33 -1.62
C TRP A 146 -2.85 -4.75 -2.78
N ALA A 147 -4.15 -4.50 -2.60
CA ALA A 147 -4.96 -3.85 -3.62
C ALA A 147 -4.45 -2.43 -3.96
N ILE A 148 -3.99 -1.67 -2.97
CA ILE A 148 -3.38 -0.34 -3.19
C ILE A 148 -2.06 -0.46 -3.96
N ALA A 149 -1.21 -1.42 -3.61
CA ALA A 149 0.06 -1.66 -4.29
C ALA A 149 -0.12 -2.11 -5.75
N LEU A 150 -1.09 -3.00 -6.00
CA LEU A 150 -1.44 -3.45 -7.34
C LEU A 150 -1.99 -2.30 -8.17
N PHE A 151 -2.89 -1.51 -7.59
CA PHE A 151 -3.41 -0.34 -8.24
C PHE A 151 -2.32 0.70 -8.56
N ASN A 152 -1.30 0.82 -7.69
CA ASN A 152 -0.15 1.66 -7.98
C ASN A 152 0.58 1.22 -9.25
N THR A 153 0.88 -0.08 -9.29
CA THR A 153 1.66 -0.70 -10.35
C THR A 153 0.95 -0.62 -11.70
N ILE A 154 -0.37 -0.79 -11.72
CA ILE A 154 -1.12 -0.89 -12.97
C ILE A 154 -1.74 0.43 -13.42
N VAL A 155 -1.93 1.41 -12.51
CA VAL A 155 -2.58 2.69 -12.82
C VAL A 155 -1.74 3.91 -12.46
N THR A 156 -1.47 4.14 -11.17
CA THR A 156 -0.94 5.46 -10.77
C THR A 156 0.49 5.68 -11.19
N GLN A 157 1.34 4.66 -11.13
CA GLN A 157 2.72 4.79 -11.57
C GLN A 157 2.82 4.92 -13.10
N PRO A 158 2.12 4.11 -13.92
CA PRO A 158 2.06 4.35 -15.36
C PRO A 158 1.54 5.73 -15.73
N TYR A 159 0.51 6.21 -15.02
CA TYR A 159 0.02 7.58 -15.20
C TYR A 159 1.06 8.62 -14.82
N TRP A 160 1.78 8.42 -13.72
CA TRP A 160 2.86 9.31 -13.30
C TRP A 160 4.01 9.34 -14.31
N GLN A 161 4.36 8.21 -14.92
CA GLN A 161 5.37 8.15 -15.99
C GLN A 161 4.89 8.86 -17.26
N LEU A 162 3.62 8.67 -17.67
CA LEU A 162 3.03 9.37 -18.80
C LEU A 162 3.08 10.89 -18.65
N ILE A 163 2.68 11.44 -17.48
CA ILE A 163 2.66 12.89 -17.29
C ILE A 163 4.07 13.51 -17.24
N ASN A 164 5.09 12.72 -16.88
CA ASN A 164 6.48 13.16 -16.84
C ASN A 164 7.24 12.85 -18.14
N SER A 165 6.57 12.25 -19.12
CA SER A 165 7.15 11.96 -20.43
C SER A 165 7.27 13.23 -21.28
N SER A 166 8.03 13.14 -22.37
CA SER A 166 8.13 14.20 -23.39
C SER A 166 6.97 14.18 -24.39
N LEU A 167 5.87 13.48 -24.10
CA LEU A 167 4.76 13.29 -25.02
C LEU A 167 3.99 14.61 -25.25
N PRO A 168 3.65 14.97 -26.50
CA PRO A 168 2.86 16.16 -26.76
C PRO A 168 1.45 16.02 -26.20
N TYR A 169 0.89 17.13 -25.68
CA TYR A 169 -0.45 17.17 -25.11
C TYR A 169 -1.54 16.60 -26.04
N GLY A 170 -1.40 16.77 -27.36
CA GLY A 170 -2.34 16.24 -28.36
C GLY A 170 -2.46 14.70 -28.38
N ALA A 171 -1.51 13.98 -27.80
CA ALA A 171 -1.56 12.52 -27.68
C ALA A 171 -2.25 12.04 -26.39
N PHE A 172 -2.49 12.90 -25.39
CA PHE A 172 -3.12 12.52 -24.12
C PHE A 172 -4.57 11.99 -24.24
N PRO A 173 -5.41 12.42 -25.21
CA PRO A 173 -6.79 11.92 -25.31
C PRO A 173 -6.90 10.40 -25.48
N SER A 174 -5.96 9.75 -26.18
CA SER A 174 -5.96 8.28 -26.33
C SER A 174 -5.65 7.58 -25.00
N TYR A 175 -4.69 8.11 -24.24
CA TYR A 175 -4.37 7.62 -22.90
C TYR A 175 -5.52 7.84 -21.91
N ALA A 176 -6.19 9.00 -21.95
CA ALA A 176 -7.36 9.25 -21.13
C ALA A 176 -8.49 8.23 -21.40
N LYS A 177 -8.70 7.89 -22.69
CA LYS A 177 -9.65 6.83 -23.08
C LYS A 177 -9.22 5.44 -22.60
N SER A 178 -7.94 5.09 -22.71
CA SER A 178 -7.41 3.81 -22.20
C SER A 178 -7.60 3.69 -20.68
N LEU A 179 -7.37 4.79 -19.95
CA LEU A 179 -7.59 4.86 -18.51
C LEU A 179 -9.06 4.62 -18.16
N ASP A 180 -9.99 5.34 -18.79
CA ASP A 180 -11.42 5.16 -18.57
C ASP A 180 -11.87 3.72 -18.84
N GLN A 181 -11.46 3.15 -19.97
CA GLN A 181 -11.78 1.76 -20.34
C GLN A 181 -11.21 0.74 -19.34
N THR A 182 -9.97 0.93 -18.89
CA THR A 182 -9.31 0.05 -17.94
C THR A 182 -9.99 0.11 -16.58
N LEU A 183 -10.31 1.31 -16.09
CA LEU A 183 -11.03 1.49 -14.83
C LEU A 183 -12.44 0.89 -14.91
N ALA A 184 -13.14 1.06 -16.03
CA ALA A 184 -14.47 0.47 -16.27
C ALA A 184 -14.43 -1.07 -16.39
N ARG A 185 -13.34 -1.65 -16.89
CA ARG A 185 -13.13 -3.10 -16.90
C ARG A 185 -12.89 -3.63 -15.49
N LEU A 186 -11.93 -3.03 -14.77
CA LEU A 186 -11.62 -3.38 -13.38
C LEU A 186 -12.85 -3.20 -12.46
N ALA A 187 -13.72 -2.26 -12.80
CA ALA A 187 -15.02 -2.05 -12.17
C ALA A 187 -15.92 -3.27 -12.21
N ARG A 188 -16.10 -3.78 -13.42
CA ARG A 188 -17.10 -4.78 -13.78
C ARG A 188 -16.63 -6.18 -13.43
N ASP A 189 -15.39 -6.50 -13.79
CA ASP A 189 -14.90 -7.87 -13.80
C ASP A 189 -14.07 -8.20 -12.55
N GLY A 190 -13.66 -7.16 -11.79
CA GLY A 190 -12.65 -7.30 -10.75
C GLY A 190 -11.30 -7.70 -11.33
N ILE A 191 -10.41 -8.19 -10.47
CA ILE A 191 -9.17 -8.85 -10.88
C ILE A 191 -9.38 -10.32 -10.56
N ARG A 192 -9.38 -11.18 -11.59
CA ARG A 192 -9.60 -12.64 -11.42
C ARG A 192 -8.30 -13.37 -11.15
N ASP A 193 -7.27 -13.06 -11.94
CA ASP A 193 -5.90 -13.48 -11.73
C ASP A 193 -5.02 -12.23 -11.69
N PRO A 194 -4.30 -11.98 -10.60
CA PRO A 194 -3.36 -10.88 -10.50
C PRO A 194 -2.22 -10.94 -11.53
N GLN A 195 -1.84 -12.13 -12.01
CA GLN A 195 -0.78 -12.29 -13.02
C GLN A 195 -1.23 -11.84 -14.42
N ASP A 196 -2.53 -11.85 -14.69
CA ASP A 196 -3.10 -11.39 -15.97
C ASP A 196 -3.28 -9.86 -16.03
N VAL A 197 -2.94 -9.15 -14.95
CA VAL A 197 -3.20 -7.72 -14.85
C VAL A 197 -2.10 -6.93 -15.54
N GLN A 198 -2.51 -6.28 -16.62
CA GLN A 198 -1.66 -5.41 -17.40
C GLN A 198 -1.75 -3.94 -16.95
N ALA A 199 -0.64 -3.23 -17.07
CA ALA A 199 -0.61 -1.78 -16.88
C ALA A 199 -1.57 -1.06 -17.84
N VAL A 200 -2.18 0.02 -17.36
CA VAL A 200 -3.15 0.83 -18.11
C VAL A 200 -2.53 1.45 -19.37
N PHE A 201 -1.23 1.75 -19.32
CA PHE A 201 -0.42 2.27 -20.41
C PHE A 201 0.81 1.38 -20.56
N GLN A 202 0.82 0.49 -21.56
CA GLN A 202 1.90 -0.48 -21.74
C GLN A 202 3.26 0.18 -22.00
N ASP A 203 3.27 1.28 -22.75
CA ASP A 203 4.49 2.06 -23.04
C ASP A 203 5.09 2.73 -21.79
N TYR A 204 4.31 2.80 -20.71
CA TYR A 204 4.67 3.38 -19.43
C TYR A 204 4.39 2.37 -18.31
N ALA A 205 4.57 1.07 -18.58
CA ALA A 205 4.48 0.06 -17.55
C ALA A 205 5.61 0.25 -16.53
N VAL A 206 5.34 -0.14 -15.29
CA VAL A 206 6.35 -0.16 -14.25
C VAL A 206 7.39 -1.21 -14.61
N GLU A 207 8.67 -0.85 -14.54
CA GLU A 207 9.76 -1.79 -14.74
C GLU A 207 9.73 -2.89 -13.66
N ASP A 208 10.11 -4.09 -14.06
CA ASP A 208 10.25 -5.24 -13.16
C ASP A 208 11.27 -4.95 -12.04
N GLY A 209 11.07 -5.58 -10.89
CA GLY A 209 11.96 -5.44 -9.75
C GLY A 209 11.37 -6.02 -8.48
N ASP A 210 12.19 -6.22 -7.45
CA ASP A 210 11.87 -7.05 -6.28
C ASP A 210 10.47 -6.81 -5.67
N THR A 211 10.01 -5.56 -5.61
CA THR A 211 8.69 -5.22 -5.04
C THR A 211 7.53 -5.56 -5.96
N VAL A 212 7.71 -5.40 -7.27
CA VAL A 212 6.73 -5.72 -8.31
C VAL A 212 6.65 -7.23 -8.47
N ASP A 213 7.80 -7.88 -8.57
CA ASP A 213 7.91 -9.34 -8.68
C ASP A 213 7.25 -10.01 -7.46
N PHE A 214 7.56 -9.53 -6.26
CA PHE A 214 6.95 -10.02 -5.02
C PHE A 214 5.41 -9.88 -5.03
N LEU A 215 4.91 -8.74 -5.51
CA LEU A 215 3.47 -8.43 -5.52
C LEU A 215 2.67 -9.43 -6.37
N PHE A 216 3.22 -9.80 -7.53
CA PHE A 216 2.58 -10.76 -8.44
C PHE A 216 2.83 -12.21 -8.05
N SER A 217 4.03 -12.53 -7.54
CA SER A 217 4.39 -13.90 -7.15
C SER A 217 3.70 -14.38 -5.88
N HIS A 218 3.39 -13.48 -4.95
CA HIS A 218 2.70 -13.79 -3.68
C HIS A 218 1.22 -13.39 -3.71
N SER A 219 0.68 -13.16 -4.91
CA SER A 219 -0.70 -12.71 -5.08
C SER A 219 -1.73 -13.65 -4.45
N THR A 220 -1.49 -14.96 -4.46
CA THR A 220 -2.35 -15.96 -3.80
C THR A 220 -2.36 -15.89 -2.27
N GLU A 221 -1.34 -15.28 -1.64
CA GLU A 221 -1.29 -15.08 -0.19
C GLU A 221 -2.21 -13.95 0.28
N PHE A 222 -2.51 -13.01 -0.62
CA PHE A 222 -3.28 -11.79 -0.34
C PHE A 222 -4.66 -11.80 -0.99
N TYR A 223 -4.82 -12.60 -2.05
CA TYR A 223 -6.05 -12.78 -2.79
C TYR A 223 -6.95 -13.80 -2.08
N PHE A 224 -7.98 -13.31 -1.39
CA PHE A 224 -9.01 -14.16 -0.82
C PHE A 224 -9.81 -14.83 -1.95
N GLN A 225 -9.68 -16.15 -2.09
CA GLN A 225 -10.50 -16.95 -3.02
C GLN A 225 -11.91 -17.25 -2.49
N GLU A 226 -12.20 -16.95 -1.22
CA GLU A 226 -13.52 -17.23 -0.65
C GLU A 226 -14.50 -16.10 -0.93
N ASN A 227 -15.65 -16.49 -1.49
CA ASN A 227 -16.76 -15.67 -1.92
C ASN A 227 -17.09 -14.54 -0.95
N PHE A 228 -16.96 -13.30 -1.43
CA PHE A 228 -17.74 -12.15 -0.96
C PHE A 228 -19.12 -12.17 -1.61
#